data_AF-A0A3A0A1W9-F1
#
_entry.id   AF-A0A3A0A1W9-F1
#
_cell.length_a   1.000
_cell.length_b   1.000
_cell.length_c   1.000
_cell.angle_alpha   90.00
_cell.angle_beta   90.00
_cell.angle_gamma   90.00
#
_symmetry.space_group_name_H-M   'P 1'
#
loop_
_entity.id
_entity.type
_entity.pdbx_description
1 polymer ?
#
loop_
_entity_poly.entity_id
_entity_poly.type
_entity_poly.pdbx_seq_one_letter_code
_entity_poly.pdbx_strand_id
1 'polypeptide(L)'
;GPSACIDVDGLKFVVTTLRHACNDRGFFHMVGIQPEREPLLVIKSRGHFRADFEPLCQAIIEVDAPGAANPNLSRYAFQHVRRPIWPLDPETTWEEAETMPDEQP
;
A
#
# COMPACT_ATOMS: atom_id res chain seq x y z
N GLY A 1 -3.75 -6.65 -17.94
CA GLY A 1 -4.63 -7.77 -18.37
C GLY A 1 -5.98 -7.21 -18.78
N PRO A 2 -6.95 -8.05 -19.20
CA PRO A 2 -8.33 -7.62 -19.37
C PRO A 2 -8.81 -6.79 -18.18
N SER A 3 -9.45 -5.67 -18.47
CA SER A 3 -9.88 -4.68 -17.47
C SER A 3 -11.22 -4.10 -17.88
N ALA A 4 -12.04 -3.74 -16.90
CA ALA A 4 -13.37 -3.18 -17.12
C ALA A 4 -13.70 -2.12 -16.07
N CYS A 5 -14.54 -1.16 -16.46
CA CYS A 5 -15.27 -0.32 -15.52
C CYS A 5 -16.57 -1.04 -15.17
N ILE A 6 -16.83 -1.24 -13.87
CA ILE A 6 -18.16 -1.62 -13.38
C ILE A 6 -18.76 -0.39 -12.72
N ASP A 7 -19.94 0.03 -13.18
CA ASP A 7 -20.71 1.12 -12.58
C ASP A 7 -21.94 0.53 -11.88
N VAL A 8 -22.10 0.85 -10.60
CA VAL A 8 -23.25 0.48 -9.78
C VAL A 8 -23.75 1.73 -9.08
N ASP A 9 -24.89 2.24 -9.51
CA ASP A 9 -25.53 3.44 -8.94
C ASP A 9 -24.59 4.64 -8.78
N GLY A 10 -23.69 4.84 -9.75
CA GLY A 10 -22.71 5.93 -9.76
C GLY A 10 -21.40 5.62 -9.03
N LEU A 11 -21.28 4.47 -8.37
CA LEU A 11 -20.02 3.97 -7.83
C LEU A 11 -19.28 3.17 -8.91
N LYS A 12 -18.11 3.70 -9.31
CA LYS A 12 -17.31 3.14 -10.40
C LYS A 12 -16.13 2.34 -9.86
N PHE A 13 -15.94 1.13 -10.39
CA PHE A 13 -14.85 0.23 -10.04
C PHE A 13 -13.98 -0.04 -11.25
N VAL A 14 -12.66 0.13 -11.09
CA VAL A 14 -11.67 -0.39 -12.03
C VAL A 14 -11.38 -1.83 -11.64
N VAL A 15 -11.83 -2.79 -12.46
CA VAL A 15 -11.60 -4.23 -12.23
C VAL A 15 -10.56 -4.73 -13.23
N THR A 16 -9.52 -5.41 -12.74
CA THR A 16 -8.44 -5.98 -13.56
C THR A 16 -8.27 -7.47 -13.25
N THR A 17 -7.92 -8.27 -14.24
CA THR A 17 -7.67 -9.72 -14.03
C THR A 17 -6.30 -10.02 -13.41
N LEU A 18 -5.35 -9.09 -13.53
CA LEU A 18 -3.99 -9.24 -13.00
C LEU A 18 -3.77 -8.21 -11.89
N ARG A 19 -3.08 -8.66 -10.84
CA ARG A 19 -2.68 -7.81 -9.72
C ARG A 19 -1.72 -6.73 -10.23
N HIS A 20 -2.06 -5.47 -10.00
CA HIS A 20 -1.16 -4.34 -10.20
C HIS A 20 -1.38 -3.30 -9.10
N ALA A 21 -0.32 -2.56 -8.75
CA ALA A 21 -0.48 -1.38 -7.92
C ALA A 21 -1.06 -0.24 -8.77
N CYS A 22 -2.10 0.43 -8.27
CA CYS A 22 -2.60 1.65 -8.89
C CYS A 22 -1.62 2.78 -8.55
N ASN A 23 -0.67 3.02 -9.47
CA ASN A 23 0.41 3.99 -9.28
C ASN A 23 0.06 5.35 -9.88
N ASP A 24 -0.81 5.38 -10.88
CA ASP A 24 -1.12 6.57 -11.68
C ASP A 24 -2.57 6.53 -12.22
N ARG A 25 -3.02 7.67 -12.75
CA ARG A 25 -4.33 7.89 -13.34
C ARG A 25 -4.61 7.06 -14.60
N GLY A 26 -3.59 6.50 -15.25
CA GLY A 26 -3.74 5.66 -16.42
C GLY A 26 -4.67 4.46 -16.17
N PHE A 27 -4.71 3.95 -14.93
CA PHE A 27 -5.64 2.90 -14.50
C PHE A 27 -7.11 3.31 -14.61
N PHE A 28 -7.43 4.58 -14.38
CA PHE A 28 -8.77 5.12 -14.52
C PHE A 28 -9.08 5.41 -16.00
N HIS A 29 -8.16 6.08 -16.68
CA HIS A 29 -8.32 6.45 -18.08
C HIS A 29 -8.50 5.24 -19.00
N MET A 30 -7.79 4.13 -18.75
CA MET A 30 -7.89 2.92 -19.58
C MET A 30 -9.29 2.29 -19.57
N VAL A 31 -10.10 2.56 -18.54
CA VAL A 31 -11.50 2.11 -18.44
C VAL A 31 -12.51 3.25 -18.63
N GLY A 32 -12.06 4.40 -19.14
CA GLY A 32 -12.91 5.54 -19.47
C GLY A 32 -13.29 6.45 -18.29
N ILE A 33 -12.70 6.26 -17.11
CA ILE A 33 -12.92 7.14 -15.96
C ILE A 33 -11.97 8.34 -16.06
N GLN A 34 -12.49 9.54 -15.79
CA GLN A 34 -11.72 10.78 -15.73
C GLN A 34 -11.53 11.16 -14.26
N PRO A 35 -10.43 10.77 -13.61
CA PRO A 35 -10.23 10.94 -12.17
C PRO A 35 -10.32 12.41 -11.72
N GLU A 36 -9.98 13.36 -12.59
CA GLU A 36 -10.09 14.81 -12.35
C GLU A 36 -11.54 15.30 -12.20
N ARG A 37 -12.52 14.49 -12.62
CA ARG A 37 -13.95 14.83 -12.55
C ARG A 37 -14.67 14.09 -11.44
N GLU A 38 -14.01 13.15 -10.76
CA GLU A 38 -14.62 12.38 -9.68
C GLU A 38 -14.47 13.13 -8.36
N PRO A 39 -15.53 13.23 -7.54
CA PRO A 39 -15.47 13.96 -6.26
C PRO A 39 -14.63 13.24 -5.20
N LEU A 40 -14.42 11.94 -5.36
CA LEU A 40 -13.67 11.09 -4.43
C LEU A 40 -13.00 9.96 -5.22
N LEU A 41 -11.72 9.73 -4.95
CA LEU A 41 -10.96 8.60 -5.48
C LEU A 41 -10.55 7.68 -4.33
N VAL A 42 -10.78 6.37 -4.50
CA VAL A 42 -10.29 5.34 -3.58
C VAL A 42 -9.14 4.60 -4.26
N ILE A 43 -7.94 4.73 -3.69
CA ILE A 43 -6.73 4.13 -4.25
C ILE A 43 -6.16 3.13 -3.25
N LYS A 44 -6.13 1.85 -3.62
CA LYS A 44 -5.49 0.80 -2.80
C LYS A 44 -3.98 0.85 -3.01
N SER A 45 -3.30 1.74 -2.31
CA SER A 45 -1.84 1.92 -2.37
C SER A 45 -1.28 2.39 -1.02
N ARG A 46 0.03 2.23 -0.81
CA ARG A 46 0.73 2.67 0.42
C ARG A 46 1.52 3.95 0.24
N GLY A 47 1.89 4.35 -0.97
CA GLY A 47 2.80 5.49 -1.16
C GLY A 47 2.89 6.01 -2.59
N HIS A 48 3.23 5.16 -3.56
CA HIS A 48 3.57 5.61 -4.92
C HIS A 48 2.48 6.41 -5.64
N PHE A 49 1.20 6.24 -5.26
CA PHE A 49 0.11 6.98 -5.86
C PHE A 49 0.23 8.51 -5.66
N ARG A 50 0.89 8.97 -4.60
CA ARG A 50 0.99 10.40 -4.31
C ARG A 50 1.64 11.21 -5.43
N ALA A 51 2.65 10.64 -6.08
CA ALA A 51 3.37 11.31 -7.15
C ALA A 51 2.45 11.81 -8.28
N ASP A 52 1.37 11.08 -8.59
CA ASP A 52 0.45 11.44 -9.67
C ASP A 52 -0.89 12.01 -9.17
N PHE A 53 -1.39 11.55 -8.01
CA PHE A 53 -2.71 11.95 -7.51
C PHE A 53 -2.70 13.10 -6.51
N GLU A 54 -1.60 13.35 -5.80
CA GLU A 54 -1.52 14.44 -4.81
C GLU A 54 -1.80 15.82 -5.44
N PRO A 55 -1.32 16.15 -6.66
CA PRO A 55 -1.64 17.42 -7.30
C PRO A 55 -3.12 17.62 -7.68
N LEU A 56 -3.93 16.55 -7.69
CA LEU A 56 -5.35 16.58 -8.11
C LEU A 56 -6.31 16.73 -6.94
N CYS A 57 -5.86 16.43 -5.73
CA CYS A 57 -6.71 16.27 -4.57
C CYS A 57 -6.52 17.43 -3.59
N GLN A 58 -7.61 17.93 -3.03
CA GLN A 58 -7.54 18.90 -1.93
C GLN A 58 -6.95 18.28 -0.65
N ALA A 59 -7.19 16.98 -0.44
CA ALA A 59 -6.70 16.25 0.73
C ALA A 59 -6.50 14.77 0.39
N ILE A 60 -5.56 14.14 1.10
CA ILE A 60 -5.35 12.69 1.10
C ILE A 60 -5.70 12.17 2.49
N ILE A 61 -6.67 11.25 2.55
CA ILE A 61 -7.08 10.60 3.79
C ILE A 61 -6.57 9.16 3.75
N GLU A 62 -5.62 8.84 4.61
CA GLU A 62 -5.19 7.46 4.82
C GLU A 62 -6.24 6.72 5.66
N VAL A 63 -6.68 5.56 5.16
CA VAL A 63 -7.69 4.74 5.83
C VAL A 63 -7.02 3.46 6.34
N ASP A 64 -7.17 3.18 7.64
CA ASP A 64 -6.75 1.92 8.28
C ASP A 64 -7.70 0.77 7.89
N ALA A 65 -7.72 0.45 6.59
CA ALA A 65 -8.57 -0.59 6.04
C ALA A 65 -8.03 -1.99 6.40
N PRO A 66 -8.92 -2.99 6.55
CA PRO A 66 -8.50 -4.37 6.71
C PRO A 66 -7.77 -4.90 5.46
N GLY A 67 -6.98 -5.95 5.64
CA GLY A 67 -6.32 -6.67 4.55
C GLY A 67 -4.90 -7.11 4.89
N ALA A 68 -4.30 -7.90 4.00
CA ALA A 68 -3.00 -8.56 4.22
C ALA A 68 -1.77 -7.64 4.29
N ALA A 69 -1.95 -6.33 4.05
CA ALA A 69 -0.88 -5.34 4.03
C ALA A 69 -1.08 -4.22 5.08
N ASN A 70 -1.86 -4.50 6.13
CA ASN A 70 -1.99 -3.61 7.28
C ASN A 70 -0.65 -3.50 8.04
N PRO A 71 -0.20 -2.30 8.41
CA PRO A 71 1.06 -2.09 9.13
C PRO A 71 1.03 -2.58 10.59
N ASN A 72 -0.15 -2.75 11.18
CA ASN A 72 -0.28 -3.29 12.53
C ASN A 72 -0.08 -4.81 12.51
N LEU A 73 1.14 -5.25 12.81
CA LEU A 73 1.52 -6.66 12.82
C LEU A 73 0.72 -7.49 13.85
N SER A 74 0.24 -6.89 14.94
CA SER A 74 -0.56 -7.60 15.95
C SER A 74 -1.90 -8.13 15.41
N ARG A 75 -2.35 -7.65 14.24
CA ARG A 75 -3.57 -8.12 13.57
C ARG A 75 -3.43 -9.50 12.93
N TYR A 76 -2.21 -10.06 12.87
CA TYR A 76 -1.96 -11.36 12.23
C TYR A 76 -1.48 -12.41 13.24
N ALA A 77 -1.97 -13.64 13.08
CA ALA A 77 -1.54 -14.79 13.88
C ALA A 77 -0.31 -15.47 13.25
N PHE A 78 0.86 -14.85 13.42
CA PHE A 78 2.09 -15.40 12.86
C PHE A 78 2.53 -16.71 13.53
N GLN A 79 2.84 -17.75 12.73
CA GLN A 79 3.20 -19.09 13.23
C GLN A 79 4.69 -19.45 13.06
N HIS A 80 5.35 -18.97 12.00
CA HIS A 80 6.71 -19.43 11.61
C HIS A 80 7.75 -18.31 11.60
N VAL A 81 7.54 -17.24 12.37
CA VAL A 81 8.55 -16.18 12.51
C VAL A 81 9.64 -16.62 13.47
N ARG A 82 10.89 -16.30 13.15
CA ARG A 82 12.00 -16.45 14.11
C ARG A 82 11.77 -15.49 15.26
N ARG A 83 11.75 -16.03 16.48
CA ARG A 83 11.60 -15.27 17.73
C ARG A 83 12.89 -15.36 18.57
N PRO A 84 13.18 -14.37 19.43
CA PRO A 84 12.38 -13.16 19.67
C PRO A 84 12.53 -12.14 18.52
N ILE A 85 11.46 -11.41 18.18
CA ILE A 85 11.47 -10.37 17.14
C ILE A 85 10.62 -9.14 17.55
N TRP A 86 11.24 -7.97 17.56
CA TRP A 86 10.53 -6.70 17.72
C TRP A 86 9.75 -6.38 16.42
N PRO A 87 8.46 -5.95 16.45
CA PRO A 87 7.63 -5.62 17.61
C PRO A 87 6.69 -6.72 18.13
N LEU A 88 6.83 -7.97 17.68
CA LEU A 88 5.95 -9.07 18.11
C LEU A 88 6.29 -9.58 19.51
N ASP A 89 7.57 -9.54 19.89
CA ASP A 89 8.09 -9.92 21.20
C ASP A 89 8.74 -8.68 21.84
N PRO A 90 8.05 -7.96 22.74
CA PRO A 90 8.54 -6.69 23.31
C PRO A 90 9.86 -6.79 24.09
N GLU A 91 10.16 -7.98 24.60
CA GLU A 91 11.38 -8.28 25.36
C GLU A 91 12.61 -8.50 24.46
N THR A 92 12.48 -8.30 23.14
CA THR A 92 13.59 -8.47 22.20
C THR A 92 14.70 -7.47 22.50
N THR A 93 15.92 -7.98 22.75
CA THR A 93 17.13 -7.18 22.88
C THR A 93 17.91 -7.16 21.57
N TRP A 94 18.53 -6.02 21.24
CA TRP A 94 19.43 -5.91 20.09
C TRP A 94 20.86 -6.13 20.58
N GLU A 95 21.54 -7.15 20.06
CA GLU A 95 22.98 -7.35 20.28
C GLU A 95 23.72 -6.73 19.09
N GLU A 96 24.50 -5.69 19.35
CA GLU A 96 25.36 -5.08 18.33
C GLU A 96 26.42 -6.11 17.92
N ALA A 97 26.42 -6.50 16.64
CA ALA A 97 27.44 -7.41 16.13
C ALA A 97 28.81 -6.75 16.32
N GLU A 98 29.76 -7.48 16.91
CA GLU A 98 31.14 -6.99 17.07
C GLU A 98 31.62 -6.41 15.74
N THR A 99 31.92 -5.12 15.74
CA THR A 99 32.50 -4.40 14.62
C THR A 99 33.74 -5.18 14.20
N MET A 100 33.75 -5.69 12.95
CA MET A 100 34.98 -6.18 12.34
C MET A 100 36.04 -5.09 12.55
N PRO A 101 37.21 -5.39 13.14
CA PRO A 101 38.22 -4.37 13.40
C PRO A 101 38.54 -3.68 12.09
N ASP A 102 38.48 -2.34 12.09
CA ASP A 102 38.91 -1.50 10.98
C ASP A 102 40.25 -2.04 10.45
N GLU A 103 40.26 -2.48 9.20
CA GLU A 103 41.49 -2.76 8.48
C GLU A 103 42.25 -1.42 8.38
N GLN A 104 43.19 -1.21 9.30
CA GLN A 104 44.03 -0.02 9.34
C GLN A 104 44.84 0.10 8.04
N PRO A 105 45.07 1.34 7.55
CA PRO A 105 45.59 1.63 6.21
C PRO A 105 47.01 1.12 5.94
#